data_AF-A0A2G9ZED0-F1
#
_entry.id   AF-A0A2G9ZED0-F1
#
_cell.length_a   1.000
_cell.length_b   1.000
_cell.length_c   1.000
_cell.angle_alpha   90.00
_cell.angle_beta   90.00
_cell.angle_gamma   90.00
#
_symmetry.space_group_name_H-M   'P 1'
#
loop_
_entity.id
_entity.type
_entity.pdbx_description
1 polymer ?
#
loop_
_entity_poly.entity_id
_entity_poly.type
_entity_poly.pdbx_seq_one_letter_code
_entity_poly.pdbx_strand_id
1 'polypeptide(L)'
;MSGKAQISGGFTIDQAKELARNLSAGALPVPIELISQNTIGPSLGKISLLKSLRAAIFAFLLIALFMFCFYRLNGLLSVIALLLYGLVLLFLFKYIPITLTLAGIGGALLSIGMAVDANVLIFERFKEERKKEDNFLKNIEEAFKRAWPSIRDSNLTTLIIALIMFSFGASF
;
A
#
# COMPACT_ATOMS: atom_id res chain seq x y z
N MET A 1 -50.02 -19.37 -25.46
CA MET A 1 -50.32 -17.92 -25.61
C MET A 1 -49.00 -17.19 -25.65
N SER A 2 -48.68 -16.49 -26.74
CA SER A 2 -47.39 -15.82 -26.92
C SER A 2 -47.21 -14.72 -25.87
N GLY A 3 -46.40 -14.99 -24.84
CA GLY A 3 -46.14 -14.11 -23.70
C GLY A 3 -45.27 -12.90 -24.03
N LYS A 4 -45.62 -12.14 -25.08
CA LYS A 4 -44.96 -10.89 -25.45
C LYS A 4 -45.95 -9.74 -25.26
N ALA A 5 -45.64 -8.84 -24.34
CA ALA A 5 -46.34 -7.58 -24.15
C ALA A 5 -45.45 -6.43 -24.64
N GLN A 6 -46.04 -5.43 -25.28
CA GLN A 6 -45.35 -4.24 -25.77
C GLN A 6 -45.93 -3.01 -25.08
N ILE A 7 -45.06 -2.19 -24.50
CA ILE A 7 -45.42 -0.91 -23.89
C ILE A 7 -45.00 0.17 -24.89
N SER A 8 -45.93 1.02 -25.30
CA SER A 8 -45.70 2.11 -26.27
C SER A 8 -46.04 3.46 -25.63
N GLY A 9 -45.29 4.51 -25.99
CA GLY A 9 -45.44 5.87 -25.48
C GLY A 9 -44.36 6.80 -26.02
N GLY A 10 -44.44 8.09 -25.72
CA GLY A 10 -43.46 9.11 -26.13
C GLY A 10 -42.15 9.05 -25.35
N PHE A 11 -41.59 7.85 -25.14
CA PHE A 11 -40.34 7.68 -24.39
C PHE A 11 -39.14 8.04 -25.24
N THR A 12 -38.14 8.64 -24.60
CA THR A 12 -36.78 8.67 -25.16
C THR A 12 -36.12 7.29 -25.06
N ILE A 13 -35.08 7.05 -25.85
CA ILE A 13 -34.36 5.75 -25.87
C ILE A 13 -33.84 5.39 -24.46
N ASP A 14 -33.37 6.37 -23.69
CA ASP A 14 -32.84 6.15 -22.34
C ASP A 14 -33.94 5.77 -21.35
N GLN A 15 -35.09 6.42 -21.41
CA GLN A 15 -36.26 6.08 -20.59
C GLN A 15 -36.81 4.70 -20.92
N ALA A 16 -36.88 4.33 -22.21
CA ALA A 16 -37.31 3.01 -22.63
C ALA A 16 -36.35 1.91 -22.11
N LYS A 17 -35.03 2.17 -22.16
CA LYS A 17 -34.01 1.27 -21.60
C LYS A 17 -34.10 1.15 -20.08
N GLU A 18 -34.34 2.26 -19.39
CA GLU A 18 -34.48 2.27 -17.93
C GLU A 18 -35.73 1.49 -17.48
N LEU A 19 -36.87 1.72 -18.14
CA LEU A 19 -38.11 0.99 -17.86
C LEU A 19 -37.94 -0.52 -18.11
N ALA A 20 -37.29 -0.89 -19.21
CA ALA A 20 -36.97 -2.29 -19.51
C ALA A 20 -36.05 -2.91 -18.45
N ARG A 21 -35.04 -2.19 -17.97
CA ARG A 21 -34.16 -2.64 -16.88
C ARG A 21 -34.94 -2.85 -15.59
N ASN A 22 -35.78 -1.89 -15.20
CA ASN A 22 -36.56 -1.96 -13.95
C ASN A 22 -37.58 -3.11 -13.99
N LEU A 23 -38.25 -3.33 -15.12
CA LEU A 23 -39.15 -4.48 -15.31
C LEU A 23 -38.40 -5.83 -15.30
N SER A 24 -37.18 -5.87 -15.87
CA SER A 24 -36.34 -7.07 -15.87
C SER A 24 -35.74 -7.38 -14.50
N ALA A 25 -35.53 -6.36 -13.66
CA ALA A 25 -35.01 -6.51 -12.30
C ALA A 25 -36.05 -7.09 -11.32
N GLY A 26 -37.34 -7.05 -11.67
CA GLY A 26 -38.44 -7.54 -10.84
C GLY A 26 -38.84 -6.59 -9.71
N ALA A 27 -39.97 -6.89 -9.06
CA ALA A 27 -40.44 -6.09 -7.93
C ALA A 27 -39.65 -6.41 -6.67
N LEU A 28 -39.16 -5.37 -5.98
CA LEU A 28 -38.55 -5.51 -4.67
C LEU A 28 -39.64 -5.92 -3.65
N PRO A 29 -39.47 -7.01 -2.89
CA PRO A 29 -40.50 -7.54 -2.00
C PRO A 29 -40.77 -6.66 -0.77
N VAL A 30 -39.86 -5.72 -0.44
CA VAL A 30 -39.92 -4.84 0.74
C VAL A 30 -39.29 -3.48 0.38
N PRO A 31 -39.81 -2.35 0.90
CA PRO A 31 -39.15 -1.06 0.76
C PRO A 31 -37.75 -1.09 1.38
N ILE A 32 -36.74 -0.72 0.58
CA ILE A 32 -35.34 -0.61 0.99
C ILE A 32 -35.01 0.84 1.31
N GLU A 33 -34.41 1.07 2.47
CA GLU A 33 -33.81 2.34 2.84
C GLU A 33 -32.30 2.28 2.65
N LEU A 34 -31.74 3.30 1.99
CA LEU A 34 -30.29 3.43 1.83
C LEU A 34 -29.66 3.86 3.15
N ILE A 35 -29.01 2.93 3.83
CA ILE A 35 -28.36 3.19 5.14
C ILE A 35 -27.06 4.00 4.97
N SER A 36 -26.32 3.80 3.87
CA SER A 36 -25.11 4.57 3.55
C SER A 36 -24.75 4.44 2.07
N GLN A 37 -24.46 5.56 1.41
CA GLN A 37 -24.00 5.59 0.02
C GLN A 37 -22.80 6.54 -0.10
N ASN A 38 -21.62 5.96 -0.36
CA ASN A 38 -20.40 6.72 -0.62
C ASN A 38 -20.10 6.73 -2.12
N THR A 39 -20.41 7.84 -2.79
CA THR A 39 -20.07 8.03 -4.21
C THR A 39 -18.77 8.81 -4.32
N ILE A 40 -17.68 8.13 -4.63
CA ILE A 40 -16.38 8.77 -4.87
C ILE A 40 -16.25 9.05 -6.37
N GLY A 41 -16.19 10.34 -6.72
CA GLY A 41 -15.99 10.77 -8.10
C GLY A 41 -14.60 10.39 -8.63
N PRO A 42 -14.45 10.05 -9.94
CA PRO A 42 -13.15 9.73 -10.54
C PRO A 42 -12.10 10.84 -10.39
N SER A 43 -12.54 12.10 -10.31
CA SER A 43 -11.68 13.26 -10.07
C SER A 43 -11.00 13.21 -8.70
N LEU A 44 -11.71 12.81 -7.64
CA LEU A 44 -11.14 12.64 -6.30
C LEU A 44 -10.11 11.52 -6.28
N GLY A 45 -10.37 10.40 -6.95
CA GLY A 45 -9.41 9.30 -7.09
C GLY A 45 -8.08 9.76 -7.71
N LYS A 46 -8.14 10.51 -8.82
CA LYS A 46 -6.96 11.05 -9.50
C LYS A 46 -6.18 12.02 -8.60
N ILE A 47 -6.88 12.92 -7.90
CA ILE A 47 -6.26 13.87 -6.98
C ILE A 47 -5.55 13.15 -5.84
N SER A 48 -6.20 12.16 -5.22
CA SER A 48 -5.62 11.37 -4.12
C SER A 48 -4.37 10.62 -4.59
N LEU A 49 -4.41 9.98 -5.76
CA LEU A 49 -3.26 9.27 -6.31
C LEU A 49 -2.07 10.22 -6.56
N LEU A 50 -2.30 11.40 -7.14
CA LEU A 50 -1.25 12.39 -7.36
C LEU A 50 -0.67 12.92 -6.04
N LYS A 51 -1.52 13.17 -5.03
CA LYS A 51 -1.08 13.59 -3.69
C LYS A 51 -0.22 12.51 -3.03
N SER A 52 -0.65 11.25 -3.08
CA SER A 52 0.11 10.13 -2.53
C SER A 52 1.45 9.92 -3.23
N LEU A 53 1.49 10.06 -4.57
CA LEU A 53 2.74 9.96 -5.32
C LEU A 53 3.72 11.08 -4.94
N ARG A 54 3.24 12.32 -4.81
CA ARG A 54 4.06 13.44 -4.34
C ARG A 54 4.57 13.20 -2.92
N ALA A 55 3.70 12.74 -2.01
CA ALA A 55 4.09 12.41 -0.64
C ALA A 55 5.17 11.32 -0.60
N ALA A 56 5.05 10.27 -1.43
CA ALA A 56 6.05 9.21 -1.54
C ALA A 56 7.42 9.75 -2.01
N ILE A 57 7.43 10.63 -3.02
CA ILE A 57 8.67 11.26 -3.52
C ILE A 57 9.31 12.13 -2.43
N PHE A 58 8.53 12.97 -1.74
CA PHE A 58 9.05 13.79 -0.64
C PHE A 58 9.58 12.92 0.51
N ALA A 59 8.88 11.86 0.89
CA ALA A 59 9.34 10.93 1.93
C ALA A 59 10.67 10.26 1.52
N PHE A 60 10.77 9.77 0.28
CA PHE A 60 11.99 9.16 -0.23
C PHE A 60 13.17 10.15 -0.21
N LEU A 61 12.97 11.38 -0.71
CA LEU A 61 14.02 12.41 -0.72
C LEU A 61 14.48 12.78 0.69
N LEU A 62 13.53 12.93 1.63
CA LEU A 62 13.84 13.31 3.00
C LEU A 62 14.61 12.19 3.74
N ILE A 63 14.23 10.93 3.52
CA ILE A 63 14.96 9.77 4.01
C ILE A 63 16.35 9.69 3.37
N ALA A 64 16.45 9.87 2.06
CA ALA A 64 17.72 9.81 1.35
C ALA A 64 18.68 10.91 1.83
N LEU A 65 18.17 12.12 2.04
CA LEU A 65 18.93 13.24 2.61
C LEU A 65 19.39 12.92 4.04
N PHE A 66 18.50 12.39 4.89
CA PHE A 66 18.84 11.96 6.24
C PHE A 66 19.96 10.91 6.24
N MET A 67 19.85 9.88 5.40
CA MET A 67 20.88 8.84 5.26
C MET A 67 22.21 9.41 4.79
N PHE A 68 22.19 10.29 3.80
CA PHE A 68 23.40 10.91 3.29
C PHE A 68 24.11 11.76 4.34
N CYS A 69 23.37 12.61 5.06
CA CYS A 69 23.93 13.49 6.10
C CYS A 69 24.52 12.71 7.29
N PHE A 70 23.83 11.66 7.77
CA PHE A 70 24.28 10.92 8.96
C PHE A 70 25.30 9.81 8.65
N TYR A 71 25.16 9.11 7.52
CA TYR A 71 25.93 7.89 7.21
C TYR A 71 26.90 8.01 6.03
N ARG A 72 26.95 9.17 5.35
CA ARG A 72 27.86 9.47 4.22
C ARG A 72 27.84 8.35 3.14
N LEU A 73 28.98 7.69 2.90
CA LEU A 73 29.15 6.60 1.92
C LEU A 73 28.24 5.41 2.19
N ASN A 74 28.09 4.99 3.44
CA ASN A 74 27.18 3.90 3.80
C ASN A 74 25.71 4.30 3.59
N GLY A 75 25.41 5.60 3.78
CA GLY A 75 24.08 6.15 3.48
C GLY A 75 23.69 6.02 2.01
N LEU A 76 24.65 6.14 1.09
CA LEU A 76 24.38 5.96 -0.35
C LEU A 76 23.98 4.50 -0.66
N LEU A 77 24.66 3.53 -0.05
CA LEU A 77 24.30 2.11 -0.16
C LEU A 77 22.88 1.85 0.38
N SER A 78 22.51 2.48 1.50
CA SER A 78 21.14 2.41 2.06
C SER A 78 20.08 2.91 1.07
N VAL A 79 20.36 4.04 0.41
CA VAL A 79 19.42 4.65 -0.54
C VAL A 79 19.24 3.78 -1.78
N ILE A 80 20.31 3.15 -2.28
CA ILE A 80 20.23 2.17 -3.38
C ILE A 80 19.40 0.96 -2.96
N ALA A 81 19.63 0.41 -1.77
CA ALA A 81 18.85 -0.71 -1.24
C ALA A 81 17.36 -0.33 -1.10
N LEU A 82 17.06 0.89 -0.64
CA LEU A 82 15.71 1.41 -0.53
C LEU A 82 15.02 1.55 -1.90
N LEU A 83 15.77 2.01 -2.91
CA LEU A 83 15.27 2.15 -4.27
C LEU A 83 14.94 0.78 -4.87
N LEU A 84 15.83 -0.21 -4.70
CA LEU A 84 15.58 -1.60 -5.09
C LEU A 84 14.34 -2.18 -4.39
N TYR A 85 14.21 -1.94 -3.08
CA TYR A 85 13.03 -2.35 -2.32
C TYR A 85 11.74 -1.75 -2.90
N GLY A 86 11.74 -0.45 -3.20
CA GLY A 86 10.60 0.22 -3.83
C GLY A 86 10.27 -0.34 -5.21
N LEU A 87 11.28 -0.65 -6.04
CA LEU A 87 11.08 -1.28 -7.35
C LEU A 87 10.44 -2.67 -7.23
N VAL A 88 10.91 -3.49 -6.28
CA VAL A 88 10.32 -4.82 -6.01
C VAL A 88 8.86 -4.67 -5.58
N LEU A 89 8.56 -3.73 -4.69
CA LEU A 89 7.19 -3.46 -4.24
C LEU A 89 6.28 -3.08 -5.42
N LEU A 90 6.73 -2.17 -6.29
CA LEU A 90 5.97 -1.76 -7.48
C LEU A 90 5.80 -2.91 -8.47
N PHE A 91 6.81 -3.75 -8.64
CA PHE A 91 6.72 -4.95 -9.47
C PHE A 91 5.65 -5.91 -8.93
N LEU A 92 5.60 -6.13 -7.61
CA LEU A 92 4.58 -6.96 -6.97
C LEU A 92 3.17 -6.40 -7.17
N PHE A 93 2.97 -5.08 -7.04
CA PHE A 93 1.67 -4.45 -7.32
C PHE A 93 1.24 -4.56 -8.78
N LYS A 94 2.19 -4.61 -9.72
CA LYS A 94 1.89 -4.83 -11.13
C LYS A 94 1.57 -6.30 -11.44
N TYR A 95 2.25 -7.23 -10.79
CA TYR A 95 2.14 -8.66 -11.06
C TYR A 95 0.93 -9.30 -10.38
N ILE A 96 0.64 -8.90 -9.15
CA ILE A 96 -0.48 -9.45 -8.38
C ILE A 96 -1.72 -8.58 -8.68
N PRO A 97 -2.86 -9.17 -9.07
CA PRO A 97 -4.08 -8.43 -9.38
C PRO A 97 -4.79 -7.94 -8.10
N ILE A 98 -4.16 -7.03 -7.37
CA ILE A 98 -4.70 -6.42 -6.14
C ILE A 98 -5.23 -5.02 -6.46
N THR A 99 -6.37 -4.65 -5.89
CA THR A 99 -6.88 -3.28 -5.96
C THR A 99 -6.09 -2.38 -5.01
N LEU A 100 -5.32 -1.45 -5.56
CA LEU A 100 -4.56 -0.49 -4.77
C LEU A 100 -5.47 0.64 -4.26
N THR A 101 -5.85 0.56 -2.99
CA THR A 101 -6.66 1.59 -2.30
C THR A 101 -5.75 2.66 -1.68
N LEU A 102 -6.35 3.77 -1.22
CA LEU A 102 -5.60 4.81 -0.51
C LEU A 102 -4.93 4.26 0.77
N ALA A 103 -5.63 3.38 1.51
CA ALA A 103 -5.08 2.68 2.66
C ALA A 103 -3.92 1.74 2.25
N GLY A 104 -4.03 1.06 1.11
CA GLY A 104 -2.95 0.25 0.54
C GLY A 104 -1.69 1.05 0.25
N ILE A 105 -1.83 2.27 -0.29
CA ILE A 105 -0.69 3.19 -0.49
C ILE A 105 -0.10 3.63 0.86
N GLY A 106 -0.93 3.88 1.88
CA GLY A 106 -0.46 4.16 3.24
C GLY A 106 0.36 3.01 3.82
N GLY A 107 -0.10 1.76 3.67
CA GLY A 107 0.63 0.56 4.07
C GLY A 107 1.97 0.41 3.33
N ALA A 108 2.00 0.70 2.02
CA ALA A 108 3.22 0.71 1.23
C ALA A 108 4.25 1.72 1.77
N LEU A 109 3.82 2.94 2.09
CA LEU A 109 4.67 3.98 2.67
C LEU A 109 5.23 3.59 4.03
N LEU A 110 4.40 3.00 4.89
CA LEU A 110 4.84 2.48 6.19
C LEU A 110 5.89 1.37 6.03
N SER A 111 5.70 0.48 5.06
CA SER A 111 6.66 -0.59 4.73
C SER A 111 8.02 -0.06 4.28
N ILE A 112 8.03 1.00 3.47
CA ILE A 112 9.26 1.71 3.07
C ILE A 112 9.99 2.26 4.30
N GLY A 113 9.28 2.85 5.26
CA GLY A 113 9.88 3.36 6.51
C GLY A 113 10.55 2.26 7.35
N MET A 114 9.89 1.10 7.49
CA MET A 114 10.47 -0.05 8.21
C MET A 114 11.70 -0.64 7.50
N ALA A 115 11.70 -0.68 6.16
CA ALA A 115 12.86 -1.14 5.40
C ALA A 115 14.10 -0.26 5.65
N VAL A 116 13.89 1.04 5.84
CA VAL A 116 14.96 2.01 6.16
C VAL A 116 15.48 1.82 7.57
N ASP A 117 14.59 1.64 8.55
CA ASP A 117 14.94 1.41 9.95
C ASP A 117 15.84 0.16 10.11
N ALA A 118 15.51 -0.93 9.41
CA ALA A 118 16.35 -2.13 9.39
C ALA A 118 17.77 -1.86 8.89
N ASN A 119 17.91 -1.05 7.82
CA ASN A 119 19.23 -0.66 7.29
C ASN A 119 20.00 0.20 8.30
N VAL A 120 19.34 1.17 8.95
CA VAL A 120 19.97 2.01 10.00
C VAL A 120 20.50 1.16 11.13
N LEU A 121 19.69 0.22 11.63
CA LEU A 121 20.06 -0.64 12.74
C LEU A 121 21.32 -1.47 12.42
N ILE A 122 21.39 -2.04 11.22
CA ILE A 122 22.58 -2.79 10.76
C ILE A 122 23.80 -1.88 10.72
N PHE A 123 23.68 -0.65 10.20
CA PHE A 123 24.81 0.29 10.13
C PHE A 123 25.27 0.79 11.50
N GLU A 124 24.36 1.03 12.43
CA GLU A 124 24.72 1.37 13.81
C GLU A 124 25.48 0.21 14.47
N ARG A 125 24.97 -1.03 14.35
CA ARG A 125 25.69 -2.21 14.87
C ARG A 125 27.05 -2.40 14.20
N PHE A 126 27.15 -2.17 12.90
CA PHE A 126 28.43 -2.21 12.18
C PHE A 126 29.42 -1.17 12.70
N LYS A 127 28.95 0.05 12.97
CA LYS A 127 29.77 1.13 13.55
C LYS A 127 30.23 0.81 14.98
N GLU A 128 29.42 0.09 15.76
CA GLU A 128 29.82 -0.44 17.08
C GLU A 128 30.92 -1.50 16.96
N GLU A 129 30.76 -2.49 16.08
CA GLU A 129 31.74 -3.58 15.92
C GLU A 129 33.08 -3.07 15.37
N ARG A 130 33.05 -2.10 14.44
CA ARG A 130 34.27 -1.46 13.91
C ARG A 130 35.09 -0.73 14.96
N LYS A 131 34.50 -0.33 16.10
CA LYS A 131 35.26 0.26 17.22
C LYS A 131 36.03 -0.78 18.04
N LYS A 132 35.66 -2.06 17.95
CA LYS A 132 36.29 -3.14 18.73
C LYS A 132 37.45 -3.79 17.97
N GLU A 133 37.29 -4.01 16.67
CA GLU A 133 38.27 -4.68 15.82
C GLU A 133 38.26 -4.07 14.41
N ASP A 134 39.40 -4.05 13.72
CA ASP A 134 39.52 -3.44 12.38
C ASP A 134 39.33 -4.45 11.23
N ASN A 135 38.64 -5.58 11.50
CA ASN A 135 38.30 -6.57 10.48
C ASN A 135 36.92 -6.29 9.87
N PHE A 136 36.91 -5.71 8.66
CA PHE A 136 35.68 -5.31 7.97
C PHE A 136 34.67 -6.45 7.78
N LEU A 137 35.10 -7.63 7.31
CA LEU A 137 34.20 -8.76 7.02
C LEU A 137 33.57 -9.31 8.30
N LYS A 138 34.38 -9.51 9.34
CA LYS A 138 33.91 -9.97 10.65
C LYS A 138 32.93 -8.99 11.29
N ASN A 139 33.22 -7.69 11.18
CA ASN A 139 32.35 -6.64 11.71
C ASN A 139 30.97 -6.61 11.02
N ILE A 140 30.91 -6.86 9.71
CA ILE A 140 29.63 -6.98 9.00
C ILE A 140 28.85 -8.20 9.50
N GLU A 141 29.50 -9.36 9.58
CA GLU A 141 28.84 -10.61 10.01
C GLU A 141 28.25 -10.47 11.42
N GLU A 142 29.03 -9.94 12.36
CA GLU A 142 28.56 -9.70 13.73
C GLU A 142 27.47 -8.63 13.80
N ALA A 143 27.55 -7.57 12.99
CA ALA A 143 26.51 -6.54 12.92
C ALA A 143 25.17 -7.12 12.45
N PHE A 144 25.17 -7.93 11.40
CA PHE A 144 23.98 -8.62 10.91
C PHE A 144 23.42 -9.58 11.95
N LYS A 145 24.28 -10.38 12.58
CA LYS A 145 23.88 -11.33 13.62
C LYS A 145 23.24 -10.65 14.83
N ARG A 146 23.76 -9.49 15.26
CA ARG A 146 23.21 -8.71 16.37
C ARG A 146 21.94 -7.94 16.00
N ALA A 147 21.80 -7.48 14.75
CA ALA A 147 20.63 -6.75 14.29
C ALA A 147 19.44 -7.67 13.94
N TRP A 148 19.71 -8.92 13.52
CA TRP A 148 18.71 -9.85 13.02
C TRP A 148 17.52 -10.11 13.96
N PRO A 149 17.71 -10.36 15.28
CA PRO A 149 16.58 -10.61 16.18
C PRO A 149 15.61 -9.42 16.22
N SER A 150 16.12 -8.19 16.37
CA SER A 150 15.29 -6.98 16.41
C SER A 150 14.54 -6.73 15.10
N ILE A 151 15.19 -6.96 13.94
CA ILE A 151 14.55 -6.81 12.63
C ILE A 151 13.43 -7.84 12.46
N ARG A 152 13.71 -9.10 12.80
CA ARG A 152 12.74 -10.18 12.69
C ARG A 152 11.54 -9.96 13.60
N ASP A 153 11.78 -9.61 14.86
CA ASP A 153 10.72 -9.46 15.85
C ASP A 153 9.82 -8.25 15.52
N SER A 154 10.40 -7.16 14.99
CA SER A 154 9.65 -6.00 14.46
C SER A 154 8.75 -6.39 13.28
N ASN A 155 9.31 -7.04 12.25
CA ASN A 155 8.53 -7.46 11.08
C ASN A 155 7.47 -8.52 11.41
N LEU A 156 7.77 -9.44 12.33
CA LEU A 156 6.80 -10.45 12.78
C LEU A 156 5.62 -9.80 13.49
N THR A 157 5.88 -8.81 14.34
CA THR A 157 4.81 -8.05 15.02
C THR A 157 3.92 -7.33 14.01
N THR A 158 4.52 -6.66 13.03
CA THR A 158 3.79 -6.00 11.93
C THR A 158 2.96 -7.00 11.13
N LEU A 159 3.49 -8.18 10.82
CA LEU A 159 2.78 -9.22 10.09
C LEU A 159 1.58 -9.76 10.88
N ILE A 160 1.72 -9.95 12.19
CA ILE A 160 0.62 -10.34 13.08
C ILE A 160 -0.47 -9.26 13.08
N ILE A 161 -0.10 -7.98 13.22
CA ILE A 161 -1.05 -6.87 13.18
C ILE A 161 -1.76 -6.81 11.82
N ALA A 162 -1.02 -6.96 10.72
CA ALA A 162 -1.58 -6.98 9.37
C ALA A 162 -2.58 -8.13 9.18
N LEU A 163 -2.29 -9.32 9.73
CA LEU A 163 -3.17 -10.48 9.67
C LEU A 163 -4.46 -10.27 10.48
N ILE A 164 -4.35 -9.67 11.67
CA ILE A 164 -5.51 -9.29 12.49
C ILE A 164 -6.36 -8.24 11.75
N MET A 165 -5.73 -7.18 11.24
CA MET A 165 -6.44 -6.15 10.47
C MET A 165 -7.08 -6.71 9.20
N PHE A 166 -6.44 -7.66 8.52
CA PHE A 166 -7.02 -8.31 7.35
C PHE A 166 -8.25 -9.15 7.71
N SER A 167 -8.20 -9.86 8.85
CA SER A 167 -9.29 -10.74 9.30
C SER A 167 -10.51 -9.97 9.82
N PHE A 168 -10.29 -8.83 10.50
CA PHE A 168 -11.36 -8.05 11.15
C PHE A 168 -11.72 -6.75 10.44
N GLY A 169 -10.86 -6.24 9.55
CA GLY A 169 -11.02 -4.92 8.92
C GLY A 169 -12.04 -4.86 7.78
N ALA A 170 -12.49 -5.99 7.26
CA ALA A 170 -13.50 -6.06 6.19
C ALA A 170 -14.96 -6.04 6.70
N SER A 171 -15.16 -6.03 8.03
CA SER A 171 -16.48 -6.12 8.66
C SER A 171 -17.12 -4.76 8.99
N PHE A 172 -16.63 -3.65 8.42
CA PHE A 172 -17.21 -2.31 8.58
C PHE A 172 -17.20 -1.51 7.26
#